data_AF-A0ABD6C490-F1
#
_entry.id   AF-A0ABD6C490-F1
#
_cell.length_a   1.000
_cell.length_b   1.000
_cell.length_c   1.000
_cell.angle_alpha   90.00
_cell.angle_beta   90.00
_cell.angle_gamma   90.00
#
_symmetry.space_group_name_H-M   'P 1'
#
loop_
_entity.id
_entity.type
_entity.pdbx_description
1 polymer ?
#
loop_
_entity_poly.entity_id
_entity_poly.type
_entity_poly.pdbx_seq_one_letter_code
_entity_poly.pdbx_strand_id
1 'polypeptide(L)'
;MFDALSVLHGWVLAGGSILAETYVPRLAVDTDDPRKLAAAALDAVGVDVTVSREREHDTEPSRSAELRPMDHASTLGRFLVAVLDAPLGEKAGRDVHVPEWIAATPFDTQLRWARTVVTLRGTQTNPRHGYRCQLKEECRPDEYYRDLGDRFATIVGDDDQVTVGAQTVRLKERAAALLDEVPHLPN
;
A
#
# COMPACT_ATOMS: atom_id res chain seq x y z
N MET A 1 2.23 16.11 -7.06
CA MET A 1 0.91 15.95 -6.37
C MET A 1 0.29 14.59 -6.64
N PHE A 2 0.01 14.19 -7.89
CA PHE A 2 -0.65 12.90 -8.16
C PHE A 2 0.18 11.67 -7.72
N ASP A 3 1.51 11.71 -7.83
CA ASP A 3 2.37 10.64 -7.28
C ASP A 3 2.27 10.50 -5.75
N ALA A 4 2.04 11.60 -5.03
CA ALA A 4 1.81 11.54 -3.59
C ALA A 4 0.46 10.88 -3.28
N LEU A 5 -0.58 11.22 -4.04
CA LEU A 5 -1.89 10.58 -3.95
C LEU A 5 -1.82 9.08 -4.27
N SER A 6 -1.00 8.65 -5.25
CA SER A 6 -0.84 7.23 -5.55
C SER A 6 -0.13 6.49 -4.42
N VAL A 7 0.89 7.09 -3.80
CA VAL A 7 1.53 6.54 -2.59
C VAL A 7 0.51 6.43 -1.45
N LEU A 8 -0.28 7.46 -1.17
CA LEU A 8 -1.31 7.43 -0.13
C LEU A 8 -2.36 6.35 -0.41
N HIS A 9 -2.81 6.21 -1.65
CA HIS A 9 -3.73 5.15 -2.06
C HIS A 9 -3.11 3.76 -1.83
N GLY A 10 -1.88 3.52 -2.29
CA GLY A 10 -1.15 2.27 -2.06
C GLY A 10 -0.98 1.97 -0.57
N TRP A 11 -0.75 3.01 0.23
CA TRP A 11 -0.67 2.88 1.69
C TRP A 11 -2.00 2.45 2.29
N VAL A 12 -3.12 3.09 1.93
CA VAL A 12 -4.46 2.70 2.41
C VAL A 12 -4.78 1.27 1.99
N LEU A 13 -4.48 0.90 0.74
CA LEU A 13 -4.72 -0.44 0.23
C LEU A 13 -3.93 -1.50 1.01
N ALA A 14 -2.63 -1.28 1.20
CA ALA A 14 -1.71 -2.24 1.79
C ALA A 14 -1.67 -2.11 3.32
N GLY A 15 -1.13 -1.02 3.86
CA GLY A 15 -0.81 -0.81 5.28
C GLY A 15 -1.73 0.13 6.06
N GLY A 16 -2.84 0.60 5.51
CA GLY A 16 -3.67 1.62 6.15
C GLY A 16 -5.16 1.31 6.13
N SER A 17 -5.96 2.29 6.56
CA SER A 17 -7.42 2.26 6.50
C SER A 17 -7.99 3.67 6.34
N ILE A 18 -9.26 3.76 5.95
CA ILE A 18 -10.06 4.98 6.04
C ILE A 18 -11.25 4.65 6.92
N LEU A 19 -11.45 5.41 8.00
CA LEU A 19 -12.58 5.18 8.91
C LEU A 19 -13.92 5.42 8.20
N ALA A 20 -14.86 4.50 8.31
CA ALA A 20 -16.14 4.58 7.60
C ALA A 20 -17.01 5.75 8.07
N GLU A 21 -16.94 6.09 9.36
CA GLU A 21 -17.79 7.08 10.01
C GLU A 21 -17.31 8.51 9.76
N THR A 22 -15.99 8.69 9.64
CA THR A 22 -15.35 10.02 9.61
C THR A 22 -14.58 10.29 8.32
N TYR A 23 -14.34 9.26 7.50
CA TYR A 23 -13.48 9.31 6.32
C TYR A 23 -12.05 9.79 6.63
N VAL A 24 -11.54 9.53 7.83
CA VAL A 24 -10.17 9.89 8.21
C VAL A 24 -9.22 8.77 7.80
N PRO A 25 -8.22 9.03 6.93
CA PRO A 25 -7.16 8.07 6.64
C PRO A 25 -6.28 7.82 7.87
N ARG A 26 -5.88 6.56 8.05
CA ARG A 26 -4.91 6.10 9.03
C ARG A 26 -3.85 5.29 8.30
N LEU A 27 -2.60 5.74 8.38
CA LEU A 27 -1.48 5.07 7.74
C LEU A 27 -0.66 4.36 8.82
N ALA A 28 -0.70 3.02 8.87
CA ALA A 28 0.16 2.30 9.80
C ALA A 28 1.62 2.48 9.38
N VAL A 29 2.46 2.72 10.38
CA VAL A 29 3.91 2.91 10.28
C VAL A 29 4.57 2.14 11.42
N ASP A 30 5.03 0.92 11.14
CA ASP A 30 5.89 0.16 12.04
C ASP A 30 7.37 0.62 11.95
N THR A 31 8.23 -0.05 12.69
CA THR A 31 9.66 0.20 12.81
C THR A 31 10.37 0.09 11.46
N ASP A 32 9.95 -0.86 10.62
CA ASP A 32 10.53 -1.12 9.31
C ASP A 32 9.81 -0.39 8.16
N ASP A 33 8.64 0.21 8.43
CA ASP A 33 7.89 0.96 7.41
C ASP A 33 8.55 2.31 7.10
N PRO A 34 8.48 2.80 5.86
CA PRO A 34 9.11 4.05 5.46
C PRO A 34 8.30 5.26 5.94
N ARG A 35 8.23 5.51 7.26
CA ARG A 35 7.46 6.60 7.88
C ARG A 35 7.70 7.97 7.23
N LYS A 36 8.93 8.25 6.80
CA LYS A 36 9.28 9.51 6.11
C LYS A 36 8.55 9.65 4.77
N LEU A 37 8.34 8.56 4.04
CA LEU A 37 7.60 8.56 2.78
C LEU A 37 6.12 8.88 3.02
N ALA A 38 5.48 8.23 4.00
CA ALA A 38 4.08 8.54 4.33
C ALA A 38 3.90 10.01 4.75
N ALA A 39 4.79 10.52 5.59
CA ALA A 39 4.76 11.93 6.01
C ALA A 39 4.95 12.88 4.81
N ALA A 40 5.94 12.60 3.94
CA ALA A 40 6.18 13.40 2.73
C ALA A 40 5.00 13.34 1.74
N ALA A 41 4.31 12.21 1.64
CA ALA A 41 3.14 12.07 0.77
C ALA A 41 1.94 12.88 1.29
N LEU A 42 1.72 12.91 2.61
CA LEU A 42 0.69 13.75 3.23
C LEU A 42 1.02 15.26 3.06
N ASP A 43 2.27 15.64 3.30
CA ASP A 43 2.76 17.01 3.10
C ASP A 43 2.60 17.47 1.64
N ALA A 44 2.96 16.62 0.67
CA ALA A 44 2.85 16.91 -0.76
C ALA A 44 1.42 17.05 -1.28
N VAL A 45 0.41 16.61 -0.53
CA VAL A 45 -1.02 16.86 -0.82
C VAL A 45 -1.59 18.02 0.01
N GLY A 46 -0.73 18.76 0.70
CA GLY A 46 -1.09 19.97 1.46
C GLY A 46 -1.77 19.67 2.79
N VAL A 47 -1.47 18.51 3.40
CA VAL A 47 -2.08 18.13 4.68
C VAL A 47 -1.00 17.90 5.74
N ASP A 48 -1.11 18.66 6.83
CA ASP A 48 -0.25 18.50 8.00
C ASP A 48 -0.51 17.16 8.70
N VAL A 49 0.54 16.60 9.32
CA VAL A 49 0.52 15.24 9.88
C VAL A 49 0.66 15.26 11.40
N THR A 50 -0.15 14.45 12.08
CA THR A 50 0.09 14.07 13.47
C THR A 50 0.43 12.60 13.56
N VAL A 51 1.25 12.26 14.56
CA VAL A 51 1.61 10.87 14.86
C VAL A 51 0.82 10.48 16.09
N SER A 52 -0.16 9.60 15.90
CA SER A 52 -0.87 8.98 17.00
C SER A 52 -0.30 7.59 17.25
N ARG A 53 0.05 7.31 18.50
CA ARG A 53 0.14 5.93 18.97
C ARG A 53 -1.24 5.57 19.49
N GLU A 54 -1.89 4.55 18.95
CA GLU A 54 -3.05 3.99 19.64
C GLU A 54 -2.55 3.35 20.94
N ARG A 55 -2.79 4.01 22.07
CA ARG A 55 -2.90 3.32 23.35
C ARG A 55 -4.33 2.83 23.48
N GLU A 56 -4.65 1.72 22.84
CA GLU A 56 -5.83 0.95 23.24
C GLU A 56 -5.40 -0.11 24.25
N HIS A 57 -5.70 0.17 25.52
CA HIS A 57 -5.65 -0.73 26.67
C HIS A 57 -4.28 -1.35 27.06
N ASP A 58 -3.99 -1.29 28.36
CA ASP A 58 -2.76 -1.70 29.06
C ASP A 58 -2.38 -3.21 28.98
N THR A 59 -2.83 -3.95 27.96
CA THR A 59 -2.67 -5.42 27.92
C THR A 59 -2.19 -6.02 26.61
N GLU A 60 -1.85 -5.23 25.58
CA GLU A 60 -1.30 -5.80 24.33
C GLU A 60 0.15 -5.39 24.03
N PRO A 61 0.97 -6.31 23.48
CA PRO A 61 2.35 -6.03 23.11
C PRO A 61 2.38 -5.02 21.95
N SER A 62 2.93 -3.83 22.23
CA SER A 62 3.40 -2.81 21.28
C SER A 62 2.76 -2.84 19.88
N ARG A 63 1.57 -2.26 19.71
CA ARG A 63 1.01 -2.02 18.37
C ARG A 63 1.79 -0.93 17.60
N SER A 64 1.85 -1.08 16.28
CA SER A 64 2.50 -0.18 15.33
C SER A 64 1.95 1.25 15.44
N ALA A 65 2.78 2.26 15.15
CA ALA A 65 2.34 3.65 15.19
C ALA A 65 1.47 3.99 13.97
N GLU A 66 0.66 5.04 14.05
CA GLU A 66 -0.12 5.53 12.91
C GLU A 66 0.19 7.00 12.62
N LEU A 67 0.27 7.34 11.33
CA LEU A 67 0.18 8.72 10.87
C LEU A 67 -1.26 9.04 10.51
N ARG A 68 -1.73 10.19 11.00
CA ARG A 68 -3.06 10.71 10.73
C ARG A 68 -2.93 12.14 10.20
N PRO A 69 -3.69 12.52 9.16
CA PRO A 69 -3.76 13.91 8.75
C PRO A 69 -4.44 14.75 9.83
N MET A 70 -3.93 15.95 10.13
CA MET A 70 -4.48 16.88 11.15
C MET A 70 -5.63 17.70 10.59
N ASP A 71 -5.38 18.39 9.47
CA ASP A 71 -6.32 19.27 8.81
C ASP A 71 -6.90 18.61 7.57
N HIS A 72 -8.14 18.95 7.20
CA HIS A 72 -8.80 18.45 5.99
C HIS A 72 -8.83 16.91 5.83
N ALA A 73 -8.61 16.15 6.92
CA ALA A 73 -8.44 14.70 6.88
C ALA A 73 -9.65 13.98 6.26
N SER A 74 -10.86 14.40 6.60
CA SER A 74 -12.09 13.84 6.02
C SER A 74 -12.22 14.16 4.53
N THR A 75 -11.80 15.35 4.09
CA THR A 75 -11.79 15.72 2.67
C THR A 75 -10.83 14.83 1.89
N LEU A 76 -9.61 14.62 2.41
CA LEU A 76 -8.64 13.73 1.80
C LEU A 76 -9.18 12.30 1.70
N GLY A 77 -9.70 11.73 2.79
CA GLY A 77 -10.23 10.36 2.74
C GLY A 77 -11.43 10.22 1.81
N ARG A 78 -12.34 11.20 1.78
CA ARG A 78 -13.44 11.23 0.79
C ARG A 78 -12.92 11.27 -0.64
N PHE A 79 -11.88 12.05 -0.91
CA PHE A 79 -11.25 12.09 -2.23
C PHE A 79 -10.61 10.75 -2.59
N LEU A 80 -9.83 10.15 -1.68
CA LEU A 80 -9.22 8.83 -1.88
C LEU A 80 -10.27 7.77 -2.22
N VAL A 81 -11.40 7.74 -1.50
CA VAL A 81 -12.48 6.77 -1.74
C VAL A 81 -13.24 7.09 -3.03
N ALA A 82 -13.73 8.31 -3.18
CA ALA A 82 -14.68 8.64 -4.24
C ALA A 82 -14.02 8.86 -5.62
N VAL A 83 -12.73 9.20 -5.65
CA VAL A 83 -12.01 9.54 -6.89
C VAL A 83 -10.94 8.51 -7.22
N LEU A 84 -10.26 7.96 -6.21
CA LEU A 84 -9.17 6.99 -6.39
C LEU A 84 -9.53 5.57 -5.97
N ASP A 85 -10.81 5.31 -5.68
CA ASP A 85 -11.31 3.97 -5.36
C ASP A 85 -10.57 3.30 -4.18
N ALA A 86 -10.17 4.10 -3.20
CA ALA A 86 -9.54 3.58 -2.00
C ALA A 86 -10.56 2.78 -1.16
N PRO A 87 -10.15 1.65 -0.56
CA PRO A 87 -11.04 0.87 0.29
C PRO A 87 -11.45 1.65 1.54
N LEU A 88 -12.74 1.57 1.90
CA LEU A 88 -13.34 2.23 3.06
C LEU A 88 -13.66 1.22 4.17
N GLY A 89 -13.21 1.51 5.39
CA GLY A 89 -13.42 0.70 6.59
C GLY A 89 -12.52 -0.55 6.65
N GLU A 90 -13.01 -1.59 7.33
CA GLU A 90 -12.33 -2.88 7.41
C GLU A 90 -12.21 -3.53 6.02
N LYS A 91 -11.00 -3.98 5.69
CA LYS A 91 -10.69 -4.60 4.39
C LYS A 91 -10.89 -6.12 4.38
N ALA A 92 -10.97 -6.75 5.55
CA ALA A 92 -11.12 -8.19 5.68
C ALA A 92 -12.53 -8.63 5.26
N GLY A 93 -12.62 -9.60 4.34
CA GLY A 93 -13.92 -10.13 3.88
C GLY A 93 -14.75 -9.14 3.07
N ARG A 94 -14.14 -8.04 2.58
CA ARG A 94 -14.76 -7.10 1.65
C ARG A 94 -14.16 -7.21 0.26
N ASP A 95 -14.91 -6.69 -0.69
CA ASP A 95 -14.51 -6.56 -2.09
C ASP A 95 -13.44 -5.48 -2.20
N VAL A 96 -12.16 -5.88 -2.18
CA VAL A 96 -11.03 -4.98 -2.35
C VAL A 96 -10.23 -5.43 -3.55
N HIS A 97 -10.04 -4.49 -4.48
CA HIS A 97 -9.41 -4.75 -5.77
C HIS A 97 -8.23 -3.81 -6.00
N VAL A 98 -7.43 -4.11 -7.02
CA VAL A 98 -6.45 -3.14 -7.53
C VAL A 98 -7.20 -2.17 -8.43
N PRO A 99 -7.13 -0.85 -8.19
CA PRO A 99 -7.99 0.06 -8.92
C PRO A 99 -7.52 0.23 -10.38
N GLU A 100 -8.49 0.28 -11.30
CA GLU A 100 -8.24 0.34 -12.74
C GLU A 100 -7.43 1.58 -13.16
N TRP A 101 -7.63 2.71 -12.47
CA TRP A 101 -6.98 3.97 -12.84
C TRP A 101 -5.45 3.87 -12.81
N ILE A 102 -4.86 2.99 -11.98
CA ILE A 102 -3.42 2.77 -11.95
C ILE A 102 -2.89 2.41 -13.33
N ALA A 103 -3.62 1.58 -14.08
CA ALA A 103 -3.24 1.15 -15.42
C ALA A 103 -3.07 2.30 -16.41
N ALA A 104 -3.86 3.36 -16.23
CA ALA A 104 -3.89 4.53 -17.09
C ALA A 104 -2.85 5.60 -16.71
N THR A 105 -2.10 5.39 -15.62
CA THR A 105 -1.08 6.35 -15.17
C THR A 105 0.26 6.15 -15.86
N PRO A 106 1.15 7.17 -15.90
CA PRO A 106 2.52 7.00 -16.36
C PRO A 106 3.25 5.88 -15.60
N PHE A 107 4.18 5.21 -16.27
CA PHE A 107 4.94 4.08 -15.70
C PHE A 107 5.52 4.37 -14.32
N ASP A 108 6.14 5.54 -14.13
CA ASP A 108 6.75 5.91 -12.85
C ASP A 108 5.73 5.98 -11.70
N THR A 109 4.50 6.41 -11.98
CA THR A 109 3.43 6.46 -10.98
C THR A 109 2.94 5.05 -10.64
N GLN A 110 2.81 4.16 -11.63
CA GLN A 110 2.50 2.75 -11.41
C GLN A 110 3.58 2.07 -10.56
N LEU A 111 4.85 2.32 -10.90
CA LEU A 111 6.00 1.77 -10.19
C LEU A 111 6.04 2.26 -8.74
N ARG A 112 5.81 3.55 -8.47
CA ARG A 112 5.73 4.09 -7.10
C ARG A 112 4.62 3.45 -6.29
N TRP A 113 3.43 3.29 -6.88
CA TRP A 113 2.31 2.64 -6.22
C TRP A 113 2.63 1.17 -5.90
N ALA A 114 3.16 0.41 -6.87
CA ALA A 114 3.52 -0.99 -6.68
C ALA A 114 4.60 -1.16 -5.61
N ARG A 115 5.65 -0.33 -5.65
CA ARG A 115 6.70 -0.27 -4.63
C ARG A 115 6.15 0.03 -3.24
N THR A 116 5.16 0.91 -3.13
CA THR A 116 4.49 1.20 -1.85
C THR A 116 3.80 -0.05 -1.32
N VAL A 117 3.05 -0.76 -2.16
CA VAL A 117 2.36 -2.01 -1.77
C VAL A 117 3.37 -3.09 -1.35
N VAL A 118 4.43 -3.31 -2.14
CA VAL A 118 5.46 -4.30 -1.82
C VAL A 118 6.25 -3.92 -0.58
N THR A 119 6.58 -2.65 -0.37
CA THR A 119 7.28 -2.22 0.85
C THR A 119 6.48 -2.52 2.12
N LEU A 120 5.15 -2.37 2.08
CA LEU A 120 4.29 -2.54 3.26
C LEU A 120 3.84 -3.99 3.50
N ARG A 121 3.96 -4.87 2.50
CA ARG A 121 3.41 -6.24 2.53
C ARG A 121 4.36 -7.33 2.06
N GLY A 122 5.47 -6.94 1.46
CA GLY A 122 6.53 -7.82 1.03
C GLY A 122 7.26 -8.39 2.24
N THR A 123 7.41 -9.70 2.25
CA THR A 123 8.23 -10.41 3.22
C THR A 123 9.29 -11.19 2.48
N GLN A 124 10.54 -11.08 2.94
CA GLN A 124 11.64 -11.81 2.32
C GLN A 124 11.44 -13.31 2.46
N THR A 125 11.60 -14.04 1.36
CA THR A 125 11.46 -15.49 1.33
C THR A 125 12.82 -16.19 1.32
N ASN A 126 12.82 -17.48 1.67
CA ASN A 126 13.99 -18.31 1.48
C ASN A 126 14.28 -18.47 -0.03
N PRO A 127 15.45 -18.02 -0.52
CA PRO A 127 15.77 -18.02 -1.95
C PRO A 127 15.94 -19.41 -2.56
N ARG A 128 16.00 -20.48 -1.75
CA ARG A 128 16.07 -21.87 -2.24
C ARG A 128 14.92 -22.27 -3.16
N HIS A 129 13.80 -21.55 -3.11
CA HIS A 129 12.62 -21.79 -3.95
C HIS A 129 12.55 -20.86 -5.18
N GLY A 130 13.58 -20.05 -5.44
CA GLY A 130 13.64 -19.14 -6.59
C GLY A 130 12.89 -17.81 -6.42
N TYR A 131 12.28 -17.58 -5.25
CA TYR A 131 11.59 -16.33 -4.91
C TYR A 131 12.38 -15.54 -3.87
N ARG A 132 12.27 -14.21 -3.92
CA ARG A 132 12.92 -13.30 -2.97
C ARG A 132 11.95 -12.57 -2.07
N CYS A 133 10.76 -12.26 -2.58
CA CYS A 133 9.74 -11.56 -1.84
C CYS A 133 8.39 -12.24 -2.06
N GLN A 134 7.57 -12.29 -1.02
CA GLN A 134 6.18 -12.72 -1.10
C GLN A 134 5.26 -11.72 -0.41
N LEU A 135 4.09 -11.51 -0.99
CA LEU A 135 3.00 -10.77 -0.40
C LEU A 135 1.92 -11.79 -0.02
N LYS A 136 1.49 -11.73 1.24
CA LYS A 136 0.41 -12.56 1.79
C LYS A 136 -0.36 -11.75 2.83
N GLU A 137 -1.66 -11.63 2.61
CA GLU A 137 -2.61 -10.97 3.50
C GLU A 137 -3.78 -11.92 3.80
N GLU A 138 -4.21 -11.97 5.04
CA GLU A 138 -5.39 -12.75 5.41
C GLU A 138 -6.67 -12.09 4.89
N CYS A 139 -7.69 -12.89 4.58
CA CYS A 139 -9.03 -12.43 4.24
C CYS A 139 -9.16 -11.50 3.02
N ARG A 140 -8.19 -11.55 2.08
CA ARG A 140 -8.30 -10.94 0.74
C ARG A 140 -8.87 -11.94 -0.27
N PRO A 141 -9.70 -11.49 -1.23
CA PRO A 141 -10.20 -12.34 -2.30
C PRO A 141 -9.06 -12.75 -3.25
N ASP A 142 -9.20 -13.90 -3.93
CA ASP A 142 -8.20 -14.36 -4.91
C ASP A 142 -8.03 -13.39 -6.10
N GLU A 143 -9.09 -12.65 -6.45
CA GLU A 143 -9.09 -11.62 -7.49
C GLU A 143 -8.08 -10.51 -7.19
N TYR A 144 -8.04 -10.00 -5.95
CA TYR A 144 -7.04 -9.03 -5.51
C TYR A 144 -5.60 -9.47 -5.82
N TYR A 145 -5.26 -10.74 -5.56
CA TYR A 145 -3.92 -11.26 -5.82
C TYR A 145 -3.65 -11.46 -7.32
N ARG A 146 -4.67 -11.81 -8.09
CA ARG A 146 -4.57 -11.88 -9.55
C ARG A 146 -4.29 -10.50 -10.12
N ASP A 147 -5.06 -9.49 -9.73
CA ASP A 147 -4.90 -8.13 -10.23
C ASP A 147 -3.55 -7.52 -9.82
N LEU A 148 -3.09 -7.79 -8.59
CA LEU A 148 -1.74 -7.42 -8.15
C LEU A 148 -0.68 -8.11 -9.00
N GLY A 149 -0.83 -9.42 -9.24
CA GLY A 149 0.07 -10.20 -10.07
C GLY A 149 0.19 -9.63 -11.47
N ASP A 150 -0.94 -9.39 -12.13
CA ASP A 150 -1.01 -8.86 -13.50
C ASP A 150 -0.40 -7.45 -13.57
N ARG A 151 -0.66 -6.60 -12.58
CA ARG A 151 -0.07 -5.26 -12.49
C ARG A 151 1.45 -5.34 -12.30
N PHE A 152 1.93 -6.20 -11.41
CA PHE A 152 3.37 -6.35 -11.16
C PHE A 152 4.09 -6.93 -12.37
N ALA A 153 3.52 -7.96 -13.02
CA ALA A 153 4.05 -8.55 -14.24
C ALA A 153 4.17 -7.49 -15.36
N THR A 154 3.14 -6.67 -15.54
CA THR A 154 3.12 -5.54 -16.49
C THR A 154 4.25 -4.54 -16.21
N ILE A 155 4.46 -4.16 -14.93
CA ILE A 155 5.51 -3.20 -14.54
C ILE A 155 6.91 -3.80 -14.75
N VAL A 156 7.09 -5.09 -14.46
CA VAL A 156 8.37 -5.78 -14.63
C VAL A 156 8.69 -6.06 -16.11
N GLY A 157 7.65 -6.17 -16.94
CA GLY A 157 7.73 -6.52 -18.36
C GLY A 157 8.13 -7.98 -18.60
N ASP A 158 7.91 -8.85 -17.62
CA ASP A 158 8.25 -10.28 -17.65
C ASP A 158 7.37 -11.06 -16.68
N ASP A 159 6.34 -11.72 -17.22
CA ASP A 159 5.36 -12.50 -16.46
C ASP A 159 6.01 -13.64 -15.67
N ASP A 160 7.14 -14.18 -16.15
CA ASP A 160 7.84 -15.26 -15.45
C ASP A 160 8.45 -14.80 -14.12
N GLN A 161 8.57 -13.49 -13.86
CA GLN A 161 9.10 -12.97 -12.59
C GLN A 161 8.05 -12.90 -11.48
N VAL A 162 6.77 -13.09 -11.80
CA VAL A 162 5.66 -12.94 -10.86
C VAL A 162 4.85 -14.24 -10.85
N THR A 163 4.53 -14.74 -9.66
CA THR A 163 3.71 -15.96 -9.53
C THR A 163 2.57 -15.69 -8.56
N VAL A 164 1.35 -15.79 -9.06
CA VAL A 164 0.13 -15.73 -8.26
C VAL A 164 -0.22 -17.13 -7.76
N GLY A 165 -0.41 -17.25 -6.46
CA GLY A 165 -0.94 -18.45 -5.81
C GLY A 165 -2.21 -18.13 -5.03
N ALA A 166 -2.81 -19.15 -4.42
CA ALA A 166 -3.94 -18.95 -3.51
C ALA A 166 -3.54 -17.99 -2.38
N GLN A 167 -4.21 -16.85 -2.33
CA GLN A 167 -3.96 -15.78 -1.38
C GLN A 167 -2.50 -15.29 -1.28
N THR A 168 -1.73 -15.30 -2.38
CA THR A 168 -0.34 -14.83 -2.36
C THR A 168 0.15 -14.39 -3.73
N VAL A 169 1.06 -13.41 -3.75
CA VAL A 169 1.88 -13.05 -4.91
C VAL A 169 3.34 -13.24 -4.54
N ARG A 170 4.11 -13.94 -5.38
CA ARG A 170 5.55 -14.19 -5.18
C ARG A 170 6.36 -13.55 -6.27
N LEU A 171 7.46 -12.91 -5.88
CA LEU A 171 8.37 -12.19 -6.76
C LEU A 171 9.71 -12.93 -6.82
N LYS A 172 10.17 -13.21 -8.04
CA LYS A 172 11.53 -13.69 -8.30
C LYS A 172 12.54 -12.55 -8.21
N GLU A 173 13.83 -12.87 -8.35
CA GLU A 173 14.95 -11.94 -8.20
C GLU A 173 14.73 -10.59 -8.88
N ARG A 174 14.41 -10.58 -10.19
CA ARG A 174 14.30 -9.34 -10.95
C ARG A 174 13.09 -8.50 -10.55
N ALA A 175 11.94 -9.14 -10.32
CA ALA A 175 10.75 -8.42 -9.84
C ALA A 175 10.96 -7.85 -8.44
N ALA A 176 11.55 -8.63 -7.53
CA ALA A 176 11.87 -8.15 -6.18
C ALA A 176 12.88 -6.99 -6.22
N ALA A 177 13.96 -7.10 -7.01
CA ALA A 177 14.93 -6.01 -7.16
C ALA A 177 14.30 -4.71 -7.69
N LEU A 178 13.23 -4.81 -8.49
CA LEU A 178 12.53 -3.63 -9.01
C LEU A 178 11.46 -3.08 -8.04
N LEU A 179 10.72 -3.95 -7.35
CA LEU A 179 9.52 -3.58 -6.60
C LEU A 179 9.72 -3.51 -5.09
N ASP A 180 10.68 -4.26 -4.52
CA ASP A 180 11.03 -4.26 -3.09
C ASP A 180 12.02 -3.12 -2.77
N GLU A 181 11.66 -1.92 -3.22
CA GLU A 181 12.41 -0.69 -2.98
C GLU A 181 11.46 0.39 -2.46
N VAL A 182 11.87 1.11 -1.41
CA VAL A 182 11.11 2.27 -0.92
C VAL A 182 11.01 3.30 -2.04
N PRO A 183 9.79 3.69 -2.47
CA PRO A 183 9.65 4.63 -3.58
C PRO A 183 10.02 6.05 -3.15
N HIS A 184 10.39 6.87 -4.13
CA HIS A 184 10.68 8.28 -3.95
C HIS A 184 9.63 9.14 -4.65
N LEU A 185 9.17 10.19 -3.97
CA LEU A 185 8.36 11.22 -4.60
C LEU A 185 9.23 12.08 -5.53
N PRO A 186 8.70 12.57 -6.66
CA PRO A 186 9.42 13.54 -7.48
C PRO A 186 9.67 14.83 -6.68
N ASN A 187 10.83 15.45 -6.93
CA ASN A 187 11.20 16.76 -6.37
C ASN A 187 10.28 17.88 -6.88
#